data_AF-A0AA39NR44-F1
#
_entry.id   AF-A0AA39NR44-F1
#
_cell.length_a   1.000
_cell.length_b   1.000
_cell.length_c   1.000
_cell.angle_alpha   90.00
_cell.angle_beta   90.00
_cell.angle_gamma   90.00
#
_symmetry.space_group_name_H-M   'P 1'
#
loop_
_entity.id
_entity.type
_entity.pdbx_description
1 polymer ?
#
loop_
_entity_poly.entity_id
_entity_poly.type
_entity_poly.pdbx_seq_one_letter_code
_entity_poly.pdbx_strand_id
1 'polypeptide(L)'
;MVYDSSHEMLDALRICFMQEKQVDFSGSYIVVNEPPMLDKHRIQLVSHDIWRASGYRFTVKDHPRTKDGHKTRLWCTQDDARQNRKGPPEKARTLVTGEVVAKTRYPCHSRLLISSRDTTQPNHRMVTVRIHHYAAHPPYHEAPPGFFMNPAWPPYMMLQPPQPQIPWMIPQPPLPLPTSSQQQQAAHDLDYPDSEEDDDEESDQEDISHETPATSEPLPDPDPDPDPAMDPEQFQRQMRTHINNIRDFCDGLEYQLQFNDHRLLRELEKEGGSFLRFVHECLRREGRLQDDDVAQQKVATPPSEPERSAASESRTQETEINPEPDHNLEPNGDLD
;
A
#
# COMPACT_ATOMS: atom_id res chain seq x y z
N MET A 1 -14.82 -7.11 -2.58
CA MET A 1 -16.18 -6.96 -3.13
C MET A 1 -16.70 -5.53 -2.92
N VAL A 2 -17.64 -5.09 -3.77
CA VAL A 2 -18.46 -3.86 -3.72
C VAL A 2 -19.88 -4.35 -4.00
N TYR A 3 -20.86 -4.17 -3.14
CA TYR A 3 -20.88 -4.76 -1.81
C TYR A 3 -21.95 -5.86 -1.83
N ASP A 4 -21.95 -6.76 -0.84
CA ASP A 4 -23.10 -7.61 -0.49
C ASP A 4 -22.70 -8.47 0.72
N SER A 5 -22.04 -7.95 1.76
CA SER A 5 -22.54 -6.77 2.46
C SER A 5 -21.73 -6.48 3.75
N SER A 6 -21.83 -5.24 4.27
CA SER A 6 -21.69 -4.91 5.71
C SER A 6 -22.52 -3.67 6.09
N HIS A 7 -23.86 -3.71 6.18
CA HIS A 7 -24.72 -4.27 5.12
C HIS A 7 -24.80 -3.21 4.01
N GLU A 8 -24.61 -3.68 2.78
CA GLU A 8 -24.12 -3.01 1.54
C GLU A 8 -23.27 -1.76 1.74
N MET A 9 -22.23 -1.98 2.57
CA MET A 9 -21.32 -0.99 3.12
C MET A 9 -22.08 0.29 3.41
N LEU A 10 -22.90 0.06 4.43
CA LEU A 10 -23.89 0.93 5.03
C LEU A 10 -24.52 1.85 3.99
N ASP A 11 -25.03 1.14 2.99
CA ASP A 11 -25.65 1.49 1.73
C ASP A 11 -25.09 2.72 1.07
N ALA A 12 -24.07 2.40 0.26
CA ALA A 12 -23.24 3.29 -0.53
C ALA A 12 -22.71 4.42 0.33
N LEU A 13 -22.27 3.99 1.53
CA LEU A 13 -22.12 4.76 2.74
C LEU A 13 -22.79 6.08 2.63
N ARG A 14 -24.03 5.98 3.09
CA ARG A 14 -24.86 7.12 3.21
C ARG A 14 -24.90 7.82 1.87
N ILE A 15 -25.18 7.02 0.82
CA ILE A 15 -25.19 7.33 -0.61
C ILE A 15 -24.46 8.64 -0.85
N CYS A 16 -23.14 8.58 -0.70
CA CYS A 16 -22.22 9.70 -0.91
C CYS A 16 -22.65 11.02 -0.27
N PHE A 17 -23.21 10.92 0.92
CA PHE A 17 -23.70 12.01 1.72
C PHE A 17 -24.46 13.07 0.92
N MET A 18 -25.34 12.53 0.10
CA MET A 18 -26.21 13.15 -0.87
C MET A 18 -26.70 14.57 -0.52
N GLN A 19 -26.09 15.54 -1.22
CA GLN A 19 -26.65 16.79 -1.77
C GLN A 19 -26.77 18.07 -0.92
N GLU A 20 -26.35 18.11 0.34
CA GLU A 20 -26.30 19.37 1.13
C GLU A 20 -24.87 19.80 1.51
N LYS A 21 -24.67 21.08 1.83
CA LYS A 21 -23.35 21.68 2.08
C LYS A 21 -22.59 21.04 3.25
N GLN A 22 -23.29 20.56 4.28
CA GLN A 22 -22.71 20.00 5.51
C GLN A 22 -23.37 18.66 5.85
N VAL A 23 -22.58 17.63 6.16
CA VAL A 23 -23.10 16.28 6.36
C VAL A 23 -22.42 15.54 7.51
N ASP A 24 -23.24 15.05 8.42
CA ASP A 24 -22.83 14.23 9.56
C ASP A 24 -23.50 12.85 9.49
N PHE A 25 -22.72 11.78 9.55
CA PHE A 25 -23.26 10.43 9.75
C PHE A 25 -22.46 9.66 10.76
N SER A 26 -23.20 8.82 11.49
CA SER A 26 -22.68 7.73 12.29
C SER A 26 -23.39 6.42 11.92
N GLY A 27 -22.63 5.34 11.76
CA GLY A 27 -23.15 3.99 11.51
C GLY A 27 -22.26 2.94 12.13
N SER A 28 -22.82 1.77 12.43
CA SER A 28 -22.09 0.66 13.03
C SER A 28 -22.66 -0.68 12.58
N TYR A 29 -21.78 -1.67 12.46
CA TYR A 29 -22.15 -3.05 12.15
C TYR A 29 -21.26 -4.02 12.93
N ILE A 30 -21.73 -5.26 13.07
CA ILE A 30 -21.01 -6.35 13.72
C ILE A 30 -20.47 -7.26 12.62
N VAL A 31 -19.20 -7.66 12.76
CA VAL A 31 -18.52 -8.55 11.82
C VAL A 31 -17.95 -9.76 12.56
N VAL A 32 -18.07 -10.92 11.94
CA VAL A 32 -17.46 -12.16 12.43
C VAL A 32 -15.94 -12.07 12.23
N ASN A 33 -15.17 -12.40 13.26
CA ASN A 33 -13.71 -12.36 13.26
C ASN A 33 -13.12 -13.73 12.91
N GLU A 34 -13.66 -14.37 11.88
CA GLU A 34 -13.22 -15.68 11.39
C GLU A 34 -12.99 -15.60 9.87
N PRO A 35 -11.72 -15.69 9.40
CA PRO A 35 -10.50 -15.88 10.18
C PRO A 35 -10.16 -14.67 11.09
N PRO A 36 -9.39 -14.86 12.16
CA PRO A 36 -8.97 -13.76 13.05
C PRO A 36 -8.22 -12.68 12.28
N MET A 37 -8.70 -11.44 12.38
CA MET A 37 -8.12 -10.27 11.73
C MET A 37 -7.81 -9.21 12.78
N LEU A 38 -6.63 -8.58 12.65
CA LEU A 38 -6.25 -7.46 13.51
C LEU A 38 -7.16 -6.25 13.28
N ASP A 39 -7.52 -5.54 14.35
CA ASP A 39 -8.39 -4.36 14.29
C ASP A 39 -7.80 -3.25 13.39
N LYS A 40 -6.47 -3.12 13.35
CA LYS A 40 -5.76 -2.22 12.43
C LYS A 40 -6.05 -2.56 10.96
N HIS A 41 -5.90 -3.83 10.60
CA HIS A 41 -6.13 -4.31 9.22
C HIS A 41 -7.60 -4.15 8.83
N ARG A 42 -8.52 -4.45 9.75
CA ARG A 42 -9.95 -4.23 9.54
C ARG A 42 -10.27 -2.75 9.26
N ILE A 43 -9.68 -1.83 10.01
CA ILE A 43 -9.87 -0.39 9.77
C ILE A 43 -9.31 0.05 8.41
N GLN A 44 -8.19 -0.53 7.97
CA GLN A 44 -7.64 -0.25 6.63
C GLN A 44 -8.61 -0.70 5.53
N LEU A 45 -9.15 -1.92 5.62
CA LEU A 45 -10.15 -2.43 4.68
C LEU A 45 -11.40 -1.54 4.65
N VAL A 46 -11.92 -1.16 5.82
CA VAL A 46 -13.09 -0.28 5.92
C VAL A 46 -12.81 1.12 5.36
N SER A 47 -11.60 1.65 5.54
CA SER A 47 -11.20 2.94 4.96
C SER A 47 -11.19 2.87 3.43
N HIS A 48 -10.69 1.77 2.88
CA HIS A 48 -10.67 1.54 1.43
C HIS A 48 -12.09 1.36 0.87
N ASP A 49 -12.96 0.63 1.58
CA ASP A 49 -14.36 0.49 1.19
C ASP A 49 -15.08 1.86 1.18
N ILE A 50 -14.87 2.69 2.21
CA ILE A 50 -15.41 4.08 2.24
C ILE A 50 -14.95 4.90 1.05
N TRP A 51 -13.68 4.79 0.66
CA TRP A 51 -13.16 5.49 -0.51
C TRP A 51 -13.85 5.00 -1.78
N ARG A 52 -13.95 3.69 -1.98
CA ARG A 52 -14.65 3.12 -3.14
C ARG A 52 -16.12 3.50 -3.20
N ALA A 53 -16.76 3.65 -2.03
CA ALA A 53 -18.14 4.13 -1.91
C ALA A 53 -18.32 5.56 -2.41
N SER A 54 -17.47 6.45 -1.91
CA SER A 54 -17.73 7.90 -1.87
C SER A 54 -16.88 8.71 -2.84
N GLY A 55 -15.79 8.13 -3.34
CA GLY A 55 -14.74 8.83 -4.05
C GLY A 55 -13.94 9.81 -3.19
N TYR A 56 -14.28 9.99 -1.91
CA TYR A 56 -13.48 10.79 -0.98
C TYR A 56 -12.36 9.95 -0.38
N ARG A 57 -11.14 10.42 -0.59
CA ARG A 57 -9.94 9.81 -0.03
C ARG A 57 -9.54 10.52 1.25
N PHE A 58 -9.26 9.74 2.29
CA PHE A 58 -8.83 10.25 3.59
C PHE A 58 -7.40 9.80 3.93
N THR A 59 -6.63 10.63 4.63
CA THR A 59 -5.32 10.31 5.20
C THR A 59 -5.39 10.20 6.71
N VAL A 60 -4.57 9.32 7.28
CA VAL A 60 -4.51 9.11 8.73
C VAL A 60 -4.00 10.38 9.43
N LYS A 61 -4.73 10.80 10.48
CA LYS A 61 -4.29 11.82 11.44
C LYS A 61 -3.49 11.16 12.56
N ASP A 62 -4.14 10.26 13.27
CA ASP A 62 -3.61 9.62 14.48
C ASP A 62 -4.44 8.37 14.84
N HIS A 63 -3.91 7.61 15.81
CA HIS A 63 -4.51 6.41 16.35
C HIS A 63 -4.69 6.55 17.88
N PRO A 64 -5.81 7.14 18.35
CA PRO A 64 -6.05 7.26 19.78
C PRO A 64 -6.03 5.89 20.47
N ARG A 65 -5.35 5.80 21.62
CA ARG A 65 -5.28 4.55 22.40
C ARG A 65 -6.66 4.16 22.90
N THR A 66 -7.02 2.90 22.73
CA THR A 66 -8.24 2.29 23.23
C THR A 66 -7.91 0.98 23.94
N LYS A 67 -8.60 0.68 25.04
CA LYS A 67 -8.33 -0.53 25.84
C LYS A 67 -8.64 -1.82 25.06
N ASP A 68 -9.75 -1.82 24.30
CA ASP A 68 -10.34 -3.04 23.74
C ASP A 68 -10.48 -3.01 22.21
N GLY A 69 -9.50 -2.42 21.51
CA GLY A 69 -9.49 -2.41 20.05
C GLY A 69 -8.60 -1.35 19.43
N HIS A 70 -8.93 -0.97 18.19
CA HIS A 70 -8.23 0.06 17.44
C HIS A 70 -9.18 1.17 16.98
N LYS A 71 -8.69 2.39 16.96
CA LYS A 71 -9.41 3.58 16.50
C LYS A 71 -8.48 4.46 15.69
N THR A 72 -8.98 4.94 14.56
CA THR A 72 -8.23 5.81 13.66
C THR A 72 -9.06 7.03 13.33
N ARG A 73 -8.42 8.21 13.44
CA ARG A 73 -8.97 9.47 12.91
C ARG A 73 -8.30 9.76 11.57
N LEU A 74 -9.08 10.18 10.59
CA LEU A 74 -8.62 10.50 9.25
C LEU A 74 -9.15 11.87 8.80
N TRP A 75 -8.45 12.51 7.86
CA TRP A 75 -8.79 13.80 7.24
C TRP A 75 -8.98 13.66 5.74
N CYS A 76 -9.86 14.45 5.14
CA CYS A 76 -9.98 14.47 3.68
C CYS A 76 -8.67 14.95 3.04
N THR A 77 -8.21 14.21 2.04
CA THR A 77 -6.99 14.54 1.29
C THR A 77 -7.12 15.82 0.46
N GLN A 78 -8.34 16.26 0.13
CA GLN A 78 -8.59 17.49 -0.61
C GLN A 78 -8.77 18.71 0.32
N ASP A 79 -8.63 18.57 1.64
CA ASP A 79 -8.78 19.67 2.60
C ASP A 79 -7.59 20.65 2.55
N ASP A 80 -7.85 21.93 2.27
CA ASP A 80 -6.84 22.98 2.08
C ASP A 80 -6.11 23.37 3.37
N ALA A 81 -6.81 23.32 4.50
CA ALA A 81 -6.28 23.61 5.83
C ALA A 81 -5.21 22.60 6.27
N ARG A 82 -5.05 21.48 5.54
CA ARG A 82 -4.08 20.43 5.84
C ARG A 82 -2.82 20.52 5.01
N GLN A 83 -2.70 21.49 4.11
CA GLN A 83 -1.40 21.76 3.51
C GLN A 83 -0.44 22.11 4.65
N ASN A 84 0.55 21.26 4.88
CA ASN A 84 1.70 21.62 5.70
C ASN A 84 2.37 22.79 4.99
N ARG A 85 1.89 24.01 5.27
CA ARG A 85 2.46 25.28 4.80
C ARG A 85 3.75 25.51 5.57
N LYS A 86 4.73 24.63 5.35
CA LYS A 86 6.12 24.89 5.67
C LYS A 86 6.84 25.53 4.47
N GLY A 87 6.09 26.12 3.53
CA GLY A 87 6.65 26.80 2.37
C GLY A 87 5.69 27.80 1.72
N PRO A 88 6.22 28.75 0.92
CA PRO A 88 5.43 29.61 0.06
C PRO A 88 4.47 28.78 -0.81
N PRO A 89 3.31 29.32 -1.24
CA PRO A 89 2.40 28.62 -2.12
C PRO A 89 3.15 28.21 -3.40
N GLU A 90 3.50 26.92 -3.49
CA GLU A 90 4.19 26.38 -4.65
C GLU A 90 3.24 26.54 -5.83
N LYS A 91 3.62 27.38 -6.81
CA LYS A 91 2.83 27.61 -8.02
C LYS A 91 2.44 26.25 -8.59
N ALA A 92 1.17 26.09 -8.94
CA ALA A 92 0.63 24.83 -9.44
C ALA A 92 1.58 24.24 -10.49
N ARG A 93 2.13 23.05 -10.20
CA ARG A 93 3.13 22.43 -11.06
C ARG A 93 2.42 21.91 -12.31
N THR A 94 2.61 22.63 -13.42
CA THR A 94 2.15 22.21 -14.74
C THR A 94 3.14 21.20 -15.31
N LEU A 95 2.65 20.05 -15.77
CA LEU A 95 3.46 19.13 -16.56
C LEU A 95 3.84 19.77 -17.91
N VAL A 96 4.83 19.18 -18.56
CA VAL A 96 5.23 19.55 -19.93
C VAL A 96 4.07 19.42 -20.92
N THR A 97 3.08 18.57 -20.62
CA THR A 97 1.83 18.40 -21.39
C THR A 97 0.84 19.55 -21.22
N GLY A 98 1.11 20.52 -20.33
CA GLY A 98 0.18 21.59 -19.99
C GLY A 98 -0.85 21.21 -18.92
N GLU A 99 -0.87 19.95 -18.47
CA GLU A 99 -1.79 19.50 -17.43
C GLU A 99 -1.31 19.93 -16.04
N VAL A 100 -2.21 20.57 -15.29
CA VAL A 100 -1.97 20.94 -13.90
C VAL A 100 -2.12 19.70 -13.03
N VAL A 101 -1.01 19.19 -12.49
CA VAL A 101 -0.99 17.97 -11.64
C VAL A 101 -1.34 18.28 -10.19
N ALA A 102 -1.42 19.57 -9.83
CA ALA A 102 -1.78 19.95 -8.47
C ALA A 102 -3.26 19.67 -8.22
N LYS A 103 -3.53 18.58 -7.48
CA LYS A 103 -4.85 18.20 -6.98
C LYS A 103 -5.58 19.40 -6.37
N THR A 104 -6.73 19.77 -6.94
CA THR A 104 -7.59 20.84 -6.43
C THR A 104 -7.97 20.57 -4.98
N ARG A 105 -7.85 21.61 -4.15
CA ARG A 105 -8.17 21.59 -2.72
C ARG A 105 -9.45 22.38 -2.46
N TYR A 106 -10.15 22.03 -1.40
CA TYR A 106 -11.41 22.62 -0.98
C TYR A 106 -11.41 22.86 0.54
N PRO A 107 -12.07 23.91 1.04
CA PRO A 107 -12.23 24.19 2.47
C PRO A 107 -13.27 23.25 3.12
N CYS A 108 -13.02 21.94 3.05
CA CYS A 108 -14.01 20.91 3.36
C CYS A 108 -13.98 20.44 4.82
N HIS A 109 -12.89 20.71 5.57
CA HIS A 109 -12.71 20.37 6.99
C HIS A 109 -13.16 18.96 7.39
N SER A 110 -13.10 18.02 6.46
CA SER A 110 -13.79 16.75 6.58
C SER A 110 -13.01 15.75 7.42
N ARG A 111 -13.72 15.04 8.29
CA ARG A 111 -13.17 14.13 9.29
C ARG A 111 -13.86 12.79 9.21
N LEU A 112 -13.07 11.72 9.25
CA LEU A 112 -13.53 10.35 9.33
C LEU A 112 -12.97 9.71 10.60
N LEU A 113 -13.80 8.99 11.34
CA LEU A 113 -13.41 8.20 12.49
C LEU A 113 -13.91 6.78 12.28
N ILE A 114 -12.99 5.82 12.36
CA ILE A 114 -13.31 4.40 12.30
C ILE A 114 -12.79 3.76 13.58
N SER A 115 -13.60 2.93 14.21
CA SER A 115 -13.16 2.08 15.32
C SER A 115 -13.60 0.64 15.12
N SER A 116 -12.71 -0.29 15.44
CA SER A 116 -13.00 -1.72 15.57
C SER A 116 -12.67 -2.14 17.00
N ARG A 117 -13.61 -2.80 17.67
CA ARG A 117 -13.45 -3.24 19.07
C ARG A 117 -14.17 -4.55 19.33
N ASP A 118 -13.78 -5.20 20.42
CA ASP A 118 -14.45 -6.38 20.93
C ASP A 118 -15.93 -6.12 21.25
N THR A 119 -16.74 -7.14 21.06
CA THR A 119 -18.15 -7.15 21.47
C THR A 119 -18.36 -8.10 22.64
N THR A 120 -19.57 -8.10 23.20
CA THR A 120 -19.97 -9.10 24.19
C THR A 120 -20.05 -10.51 23.60
N GLN A 121 -20.17 -10.63 22.28
CA GLN A 121 -20.19 -11.91 21.60
C GLN A 121 -18.75 -12.35 21.29
N PRO A 122 -18.35 -13.57 21.67
CA PRO A 122 -17.03 -14.09 21.32
C PRO A 122 -16.88 -14.14 19.80
N ASN A 123 -15.67 -13.91 19.32
CA ASN A 123 -15.32 -13.88 17.89
C ASN A 123 -16.09 -12.86 17.04
N HIS A 124 -16.74 -11.87 17.66
CA HIS A 124 -17.40 -10.79 16.93
C HIS A 124 -16.76 -9.45 17.27
N ARG A 125 -16.56 -8.63 16.24
CA ARG A 125 -16.03 -7.27 16.35
C ARG A 125 -17.12 -6.28 15.96
N MET A 126 -17.22 -5.17 16.68
CA MET A 126 -18.09 -4.07 16.30
C MET A 126 -17.27 -2.99 15.61
N VAL A 127 -17.60 -2.75 14.34
CA VAL A 127 -17.04 -1.65 13.55
C VAL A 127 -17.99 -0.46 13.64
N THR A 128 -17.46 0.71 13.93
CA THR A 128 -18.20 1.98 13.94
C THR A 128 -17.53 2.97 13.00
N VAL A 129 -18.31 3.61 12.14
CA VAL A 129 -17.86 4.60 11.16
C VAL A 129 -18.61 5.91 11.41
N ARG A 130 -17.86 7.00 11.63
CA ARG A 130 -18.39 8.36 11.75
C ARG A 130 -17.70 9.30 10.77
N ILE A 131 -18.47 10.03 9.99
CA ILE A 131 -17.95 11.02 9.03
C ILE A 131 -18.66 12.34 9.28
N HIS A 132 -17.86 13.39 9.30
CA HIS A 132 -18.26 14.80 9.34
C HIS A 132 -17.68 15.46 8.09
N HIS A 133 -18.51 15.95 7.18
CA HIS A 133 -18.13 16.57 5.91
C HIS A 133 -18.68 18.00 5.86
N TYR A 134 -17.82 19.02 5.99
CA TYR A 134 -18.29 20.40 6.21
C TYR A 134 -18.59 21.18 4.92
N ALA A 135 -17.90 20.89 3.81
CA ALA A 135 -18.20 21.51 2.53
C ALA A 135 -18.09 20.48 1.41
N ALA A 136 -19.22 20.19 0.76
CA ALA A 136 -19.28 19.30 -0.40
C ALA A 136 -18.33 19.75 -1.51
N HIS A 137 -17.56 18.81 -2.06
CA HIS A 137 -16.67 19.06 -3.19
C HIS A 137 -16.63 17.87 -4.14
N PRO A 138 -16.20 18.06 -5.40
CA PRO A 138 -16.03 16.97 -6.35
C PRO A 138 -15.22 15.83 -5.74
N PRO A 139 -15.68 14.57 -5.92
CA PRO A 139 -14.94 13.39 -5.52
C PRO A 139 -13.58 13.31 -6.22
N TYR A 140 -12.71 12.46 -5.72
CA TYR A 140 -11.38 12.29 -6.28
C TYR A 140 -11.45 11.50 -7.60
N HIS A 141 -11.37 12.20 -8.74
CA HIS A 141 -11.53 11.64 -10.10
C HIS A 141 -10.28 10.95 -10.69
N GLU A 142 -9.24 10.66 -9.91
CA GLU A 142 -8.05 9.95 -10.40
C GLU A 142 -8.22 8.42 -10.52
N ALA A 143 -9.43 7.89 -10.49
CA ALA A 143 -9.66 6.54 -11.01
C ALA A 143 -9.89 6.71 -12.53
N PRO A 144 -8.95 6.27 -13.39
CA PRO A 144 -9.10 6.38 -14.83
C PRO A 144 -10.47 5.85 -15.28
N PRO A 145 -11.12 6.46 -16.29
CA PRO A 145 -12.34 5.90 -16.87
C PRO A 145 -12.00 4.50 -17.42
N GLY A 146 -12.36 3.46 -16.65
CA GLY A 146 -11.93 2.07 -16.88
C GLY A 146 -11.49 1.32 -15.61
N PHE A 147 -11.10 2.03 -14.55
CA PHE A 147 -10.76 1.41 -13.25
C PHE A 147 -11.99 0.98 -12.45
N PHE A 148 -13.18 1.45 -12.84
CA PHE A 148 -14.42 1.12 -12.13
C PHE A 148 -14.98 -0.27 -12.46
N MET A 149 -14.48 -0.98 -13.48
CA MET A 149 -14.98 -2.32 -13.84
C MET A 149 -13.93 -3.19 -14.55
N ASN A 150 -12.80 -3.50 -13.91
CA ASN A 150 -12.00 -4.63 -14.36
C ASN A 150 -12.23 -5.86 -13.44
N PRO A 151 -13.08 -6.82 -13.83
CA PRO A 151 -13.29 -8.07 -13.09
C PRO A 151 -12.06 -8.99 -13.07
N ALA A 152 -10.95 -8.59 -13.73
CA ALA A 152 -9.72 -9.36 -13.80
C ALA A 152 -8.81 -9.21 -12.56
N TRP A 153 -9.16 -8.40 -11.55
CA TRP A 153 -8.46 -8.47 -10.26
C TRP A 153 -8.91 -9.76 -9.56
N PRO A 154 -8.01 -10.75 -9.43
CA PRO A 154 -8.45 -12.07 -9.05
C PRO A 154 -8.81 -12.11 -7.55
N PRO A 155 -9.93 -12.76 -7.18
CA PRO A 155 -10.44 -12.79 -5.81
C PRO A 155 -9.50 -13.44 -4.78
N TYR A 156 -8.40 -14.08 -5.20
CA TYR A 156 -7.43 -14.70 -4.29
C TYR A 156 -6.57 -13.69 -3.52
N MET A 157 -6.57 -12.40 -3.89
CA MET A 157 -5.88 -11.34 -3.14
C MET A 157 -6.62 -10.90 -1.86
N MET A 158 -7.87 -11.33 -1.66
CA MET A 158 -8.64 -11.02 -0.44
C MET A 158 -8.72 -12.16 0.57
N LEU A 159 -8.35 -13.38 0.16
CA LEU A 159 -8.16 -14.52 1.04
C LEU A 159 -7.03 -15.33 0.44
N GLN A 160 -5.81 -15.16 0.96
CA GLN A 160 -4.80 -16.16 0.76
C GLN A 160 -5.37 -17.47 1.34
N PRO A 161 -5.63 -18.53 0.54
CA PRO A 161 -5.91 -19.83 1.15
C PRO A 161 -4.74 -20.16 2.07
N PRO A 162 -4.96 -20.83 3.22
CA PRO A 162 -3.85 -21.27 4.05
C PRO A 162 -2.91 -22.06 3.13
N GLN A 163 -1.68 -21.54 2.96
CA GLN A 163 -0.62 -22.26 2.28
C GLN A 163 -0.59 -23.67 2.85
N PRO A 164 -0.48 -24.73 2.01
CA PRO A 164 -0.26 -26.07 2.53
C PRO A 164 0.96 -25.99 3.44
N GLN A 165 0.74 -26.29 4.73
CA GLN A 165 1.79 -26.33 5.74
C GLN A 165 2.86 -27.26 5.19
N ILE A 166 4.03 -26.72 4.84
CA ILE A 166 5.17 -27.54 4.42
C ILE A 166 5.50 -28.42 5.64
N PRO A 167 5.42 -29.76 5.54
CA PRO A 167 5.59 -30.64 6.67
C PRO A 167 7.08 -30.80 6.99
N TRP A 168 7.66 -29.81 7.68
CA TRP A 168 8.88 -29.98 8.45
C TRP A 168 8.52 -29.86 9.94
N MET A 169 7.88 -30.88 10.49
CA MET A 169 7.89 -31.08 11.94
C MET A 169 8.63 -32.37 12.24
N ILE A 170 9.88 -32.20 12.69
CA ILE A 170 10.50 -33.14 13.60
C ILE A 170 9.67 -33.06 14.91
N PRO A 171 9.14 -34.16 15.45
CA PRO A 171 8.37 -34.12 16.69
C PRO A 171 9.27 -33.68 17.84
N GLN A 172 8.97 -32.55 18.48
CA GLN A 172 9.54 -32.24 19.79
C GLN A 172 8.84 -33.08 20.87
N PRO A 173 9.58 -33.67 21.83
CA PRO A 173 8.98 -34.33 22.97
C PRO A 173 8.25 -33.32 23.87
N PRO A 174 7.16 -33.72 24.55
CA PRO A 174 6.36 -32.82 25.37
C PRO A 174 7.16 -32.32 26.58
N LEU A 175 7.28 -30.99 26.69
CA LEU A 175 7.77 -30.32 27.89
C LEU A 175 6.73 -30.42 29.01
N PRO A 176 7.15 -30.64 30.28
CA PRO A 176 6.24 -30.72 31.41
C PRO A 176 5.60 -29.35 31.72
N LEU A 177 4.29 -29.37 31.97
CA LEU A 177 3.48 -28.23 32.39
C LEU A 177 3.92 -27.73 33.78
N PRO A 178 4.13 -26.40 33.97
CA PRO A 178 4.26 -25.84 35.31
C PRO A 178 2.88 -25.77 35.98
N THR A 179 2.77 -26.42 37.13
CA THR A 179 1.65 -26.32 38.07
C THR A 179 1.50 -24.89 38.56
N SER A 180 0.29 -24.35 38.35
CA SER A 180 -0.13 -23.03 38.80
C SER A 180 -0.47 -23.05 40.29
N SER A 181 0.29 -22.31 41.10
CA SER A 181 -0.09 -21.84 42.44
C SER A 181 0.88 -20.73 42.86
N GLN A 182 0.32 -19.67 43.44
CA GLN A 182 0.96 -18.41 43.90
C GLN A 182 1.22 -17.35 42.80
N GLN A 183 0.98 -16.04 43.01
CA GLN A 183 0.33 -15.31 44.09
C GLN A 183 0.09 -13.86 43.62
N GLN A 184 -0.97 -13.28 44.17
CA GLN A 184 -1.37 -11.88 44.16
C GLN A 184 -0.26 -10.84 44.48
N GLN A 185 -0.51 -9.61 43.99
CA GLN A 185 -0.05 -8.27 44.41
C GLN A 185 1.28 -7.73 43.85
N ALA A 186 1.18 -6.67 43.03
CA ALA A 186 1.65 -5.31 43.38
C ALA A 186 1.38 -4.35 42.20
N ALA A 187 0.58 -3.31 42.47
CA ALA A 187 0.55 -2.12 41.64
C ALA A 187 1.85 -1.36 41.92
N HIS A 188 2.67 -1.16 40.90
CA HIS A 188 3.85 -0.30 40.99
C HIS A 188 3.66 0.86 40.03
N ASP A 189 3.47 2.04 40.62
CA ASP A 189 3.73 3.33 40.01
C ASP A 189 5.15 3.31 39.43
N LEU A 190 5.25 3.69 38.15
CA LEU A 190 6.52 4.04 37.51
C LEU A 190 6.37 5.45 36.97
N ASP A 191 6.72 6.40 37.83
CA ASP A 191 7.24 7.72 37.47
C ASP A 191 8.41 7.51 36.48
N TYR A 192 8.24 8.00 35.26
CA TYR A 192 9.29 8.02 34.25
C TYR A 192 9.97 9.39 34.30
N PRO A 193 11.25 9.47 34.69
CA PRO A 193 11.97 10.73 34.64
C PRO A 193 12.23 11.14 33.19
N ASP A 194 11.86 12.39 32.94
CA ASP A 194 12.25 13.25 31.83
C ASP A 194 13.77 13.18 31.64
N SER A 195 14.22 12.75 30.47
CA SER A 195 15.63 12.69 30.08
C SER A 195 15.86 13.70 28.97
N GLU A 196 16.08 14.95 29.38
CA GLU A 196 16.74 15.98 28.58
C GLU A 196 18.25 15.86 28.85
N GLU A 197 19.06 15.74 27.79
CA GLU A 197 20.51 16.03 27.69
C GLU A 197 20.92 15.57 26.26
N ASP A 198 21.08 16.46 25.29
CA ASP A 198 22.30 17.26 25.00
C ASP A 198 23.57 16.40 24.94
N ASP A 199 24.15 16.24 23.74
CA ASP A 199 25.49 16.75 23.47
C ASP A 199 25.91 16.50 22.00
N ASP A 200 26.31 17.60 21.38
CA ASP A 200 26.95 17.70 20.08
C ASP A 200 28.41 17.19 20.17
N GLU A 201 28.76 16.16 19.41
CA GLU A 201 30.17 15.85 19.12
C GLU A 201 30.49 16.14 17.65
N GLU A 202 31.07 17.33 17.42
CA GLU A 202 31.92 17.62 16.26
C GLU A 202 33.17 16.71 16.33
N SER A 203 33.23 15.70 15.46
CA SER A 203 34.47 14.95 15.23
C SER A 203 35.26 15.61 14.11
N ASP A 204 36.27 16.39 14.50
CA ASP A 204 37.37 16.83 13.65
C ASP A 204 38.03 15.61 12.98
N GLN A 205 38.04 15.61 11.65
CA GLN A 205 38.65 14.57 10.85
C GLN A 205 40.05 15.04 10.43
N GLU A 206 41.05 14.60 11.19
CA GLU A 206 42.45 14.88 10.93
C GLU A 206 42.95 14.21 9.64
N ASP A 207 43.67 15.01 8.86
CA ASP A 207 44.37 14.72 7.63
C ASP A 207 45.58 13.82 7.90
N ILE A 208 45.40 12.50 7.79
CA ILE A 208 46.50 11.52 7.87
C ILE A 208 47.02 11.24 6.47
N SER A 209 48.18 11.85 6.19
CA SER A 209 49.04 11.55 5.05
C SER A 209 49.64 10.16 5.23
N HIS A 210 49.14 9.16 4.50
CA HIS A 210 49.77 7.84 4.44
C HIS A 210 50.80 7.77 3.32
N GLU A 211 52.08 7.81 3.73
CA GLU A 211 53.22 7.34 2.95
C GLU A 211 53.00 5.88 2.53
N THR A 212 53.22 5.59 1.25
CA THR A 212 53.29 4.25 0.66
C THR A 212 54.50 3.47 1.18
N PRO A 213 54.32 2.36 1.92
CA PRO A 213 55.39 1.42 2.19
C PRO A 213 55.42 0.34 1.11
N ALA A 214 56.63 -0.15 0.87
CA ALA A 214 57.01 -1.08 -0.17
C ALA A 214 56.19 -2.37 -0.20
N THR A 215 55.95 -2.82 -1.43
CA THR A 215 55.52 -4.14 -1.89
C THR A 215 56.22 -5.28 -1.13
N SER A 216 55.61 -5.75 -0.06
CA SER A 216 55.83 -7.08 0.51
C SER A 216 54.88 -8.07 -0.16
N GLU A 217 55.40 -9.22 -0.59
CA GLU A 217 54.63 -10.33 -1.15
C GLU A 217 53.44 -10.69 -0.24
N PRO A 218 52.23 -10.89 -0.80
CA PRO A 218 51.06 -11.27 -0.02
C PRO A 218 51.30 -12.64 0.60
N LEU A 219 51.42 -12.67 1.92
CA LEU A 219 51.34 -13.90 2.69
C LEU A 219 49.99 -14.58 2.39
N PRO A 220 49.94 -15.92 2.28
CA PRO A 220 48.68 -16.62 2.11
C PRO A 220 47.74 -16.22 3.23
N ASP A 221 46.56 -15.71 2.88
CA ASP A 221 45.55 -15.31 3.85
C ASP A 221 45.29 -16.47 4.81
N PRO A 222 45.37 -16.25 6.13
CA PRO A 222 45.04 -17.28 7.10
C PRO A 222 43.62 -17.79 6.80
N ASP A 223 43.46 -19.12 6.77
CA ASP A 223 42.17 -19.74 6.51
C ASP A 223 41.09 -19.06 7.36
N PRO A 224 39.97 -18.62 6.76
CA PRO A 224 38.95 -17.86 7.47
C PRO A 224 38.47 -18.69 8.65
N ASP A 225 38.63 -18.13 9.85
CA ASP A 225 38.13 -18.76 11.08
C ASP A 225 36.67 -19.16 10.88
N PRO A 226 36.27 -20.38 11.29
CA PRO A 226 34.92 -20.87 11.09
C PRO A 226 33.93 -19.90 11.73
N ASP A 227 33.00 -19.39 10.93
CA ASP A 227 31.95 -18.47 11.39
C ASP A 227 31.31 -19.04 12.67
N PRO A 228 31.22 -18.25 13.76
CA PRO A 228 30.67 -18.72 15.01
C PRO A 228 29.26 -19.23 14.76
N ALA A 229 29.04 -20.53 15.05
CA ALA A 229 27.76 -21.18 14.83
C ALA A 229 26.65 -20.40 15.54
N MET A 230 25.80 -19.74 14.76
CA MET A 230 24.69 -18.96 15.28
C MET A 230 23.71 -19.88 16.01
N ASP A 231 23.29 -19.47 17.21
CA ASP A 231 22.30 -20.20 17.98
C ASP A 231 20.99 -20.37 17.16
N PRO A 232 20.42 -21.59 17.05
CA PRO A 232 19.23 -21.83 16.24
C PRO A 232 18.03 -20.97 16.62
N GLU A 233 17.85 -20.67 17.92
CA GLU A 233 16.75 -19.82 18.39
C GLU A 233 16.96 -18.36 17.96
N GLN A 234 18.20 -17.87 18.05
CA GLN A 234 18.57 -16.57 17.51
C GLN A 234 18.32 -16.47 16.00
N PHE A 235 18.73 -17.47 15.21
CA PHE A 235 18.50 -17.50 13.77
C PHE A 235 17.00 -17.44 13.46
N GLN A 236 16.17 -18.27 14.11
CA GLN A 236 14.72 -18.28 13.87
C GLN A 236 14.07 -16.94 14.22
N ARG A 237 14.48 -16.32 15.33
CA ARG A 237 13.99 -15.01 15.74
C ARG A 237 14.35 -13.95 14.71
N GLN A 238 15.61 -13.91 14.25
CA GLN A 238 16.05 -12.96 13.21
C GLN A 238 15.26 -13.15 11.91
N MET A 239 15.08 -14.40 11.48
CA MET A 239 14.32 -14.71 10.28
C MET A 239 12.85 -14.26 10.39
N ARG A 240 12.19 -14.49 11.53
CA ARG A 240 10.82 -14.00 11.77
C ARG A 240 10.74 -12.48 11.71
N THR A 241 11.73 -11.78 12.28
CA THR A 241 11.81 -10.32 12.20
C THR A 241 11.94 -9.86 10.74
N HIS A 242 12.84 -10.46 9.95
CA HIS A 242 12.99 -10.11 8.53
C HIS A 242 11.71 -10.38 7.73
N ILE A 243 11.04 -11.52 7.97
CA ILE A 243 9.76 -11.84 7.32
C ILE A 243 8.71 -10.78 7.63
N ASN A 244 8.60 -10.35 8.89
CA ASN A 244 7.64 -9.32 9.28
C ASN A 244 7.98 -7.96 8.64
N ASN A 245 9.26 -7.58 8.64
CA ASN A 245 9.70 -6.34 8.01
C ASN A 245 9.41 -6.33 6.50
N ILE A 246 9.65 -7.45 5.80
CA ILE A 246 9.35 -7.58 4.37
C ILE A 246 7.85 -7.49 4.12
N ARG A 247 7.01 -8.12 4.96
CA ARG A 247 5.55 -8.01 4.86
C ARG A 247 5.07 -6.58 5.06
N ASP A 248 5.51 -5.92 6.12
CA ASP A 248 5.16 -4.53 6.40
C ASP A 248 5.63 -3.59 5.28
N PHE A 249 6.80 -3.87 4.69
CA PHE A 249 7.30 -3.15 3.52
C PHE A 249 6.41 -3.37 2.29
N CYS A 250 6.02 -4.61 1.99
CA CYS A 250 5.09 -4.92 0.91
C CYS A 250 3.74 -4.22 1.08
N ASP A 251 3.18 -4.21 2.30
CA ASP A 251 1.95 -3.44 2.61
C ASP A 251 2.14 -1.94 2.31
N GLY A 252 3.33 -1.41 2.61
CA GLY A 252 3.73 -0.05 2.27
C GLY A 252 3.77 0.19 0.75
N LEU A 253 4.35 -0.74 -0.02
CA LEU A 253 4.37 -0.64 -1.49
C LEU A 253 2.97 -0.69 -2.09
N GLU A 254 2.09 -1.57 -1.58
CA GLU A 254 0.70 -1.66 -2.01
C GLU A 254 -0.06 -0.36 -1.73
N TYR A 255 0.17 0.25 -0.57
CA TYR A 255 -0.40 1.56 -0.26
C TYR A 255 0.05 2.63 -1.27
N GLN A 256 1.32 2.61 -1.66
CA GLN A 256 1.91 3.59 -2.58
C GLN A 256 1.45 3.39 -4.02
N LEU A 257 1.18 2.15 -4.42
CA LEU A 257 0.56 1.83 -5.71
C LEU A 257 -0.78 2.56 -5.89
N GLN A 258 -1.55 2.76 -4.82
CA GLN A 258 -2.82 3.52 -4.85
C GLN A 258 -2.64 5.01 -5.18
N PHE A 259 -1.42 5.53 -5.20
CA PHE A 259 -1.10 6.90 -5.58
C PHE A 259 -0.40 6.99 -6.94
N ASN A 260 -0.18 5.86 -7.62
CA ASN A 260 0.66 5.79 -8.82
C ASN A 260 2.01 6.51 -8.62
N ASP A 261 2.65 6.31 -7.45
CA ASP A 261 3.90 7.00 -7.14
C ASP A 261 5.10 6.37 -7.89
N HIS A 262 5.32 6.88 -9.11
CA HIS A 262 6.46 6.49 -9.94
C HIS A 262 7.83 6.92 -9.37
N ARG A 263 7.88 7.79 -8.34
CA ARG A 263 9.15 8.15 -7.70
C ARG A 263 9.61 7.01 -6.80
N LEU A 264 8.70 6.49 -5.98
CA LEU A 264 8.99 5.35 -5.12
C LEU A 264 9.36 4.12 -5.95
N LEU A 265 8.67 3.86 -7.07
CA LEU A 265 9.03 2.74 -7.95
C LEU A 265 10.49 2.87 -8.44
N ARG A 266 10.88 4.06 -8.93
CA ARG A 266 12.26 4.29 -9.39
C ARG A 266 13.29 4.16 -8.27
N GLU A 267 12.96 4.62 -7.07
CA GLU A 267 13.83 4.48 -5.90
C GLU A 267 13.95 3.03 -5.46
N LEU A 268 12.85 2.28 -5.47
CA LEU A 268 12.82 0.84 -5.20
C LEU A 268 13.67 0.06 -6.20
N GLU A 269 13.58 0.37 -7.49
CA GLU A 269 14.39 -0.27 -8.53
C GLU A 269 15.87 0.11 -8.41
N LYS A 270 16.16 1.36 -8.07
CA LYS A 270 17.53 1.87 -7.93
C LYS A 270 18.23 1.30 -6.70
N GLU A 271 17.62 1.41 -5.52
CA GLU A 271 18.23 1.02 -4.25
C GLU A 271 17.96 -0.46 -3.91
N GLY A 272 16.77 -0.97 -4.24
CA GLY A 272 16.35 -2.35 -3.98
C GLY A 272 16.67 -3.34 -5.09
N GLY A 273 17.24 -2.90 -6.21
CA GLY A 273 17.42 -3.74 -7.41
C GLY A 273 18.24 -5.01 -7.17
N SER A 274 19.26 -4.98 -6.30
CA SER A 274 20.04 -6.18 -5.94
C SER A 274 19.21 -7.21 -5.17
N PHE A 275 18.42 -6.74 -4.20
CA PHE A 275 17.49 -7.58 -3.44
C PHE A 275 16.40 -8.18 -4.34
N LEU A 276 15.81 -7.38 -5.25
CA LEU A 276 14.81 -7.87 -6.19
C LEU A 276 15.37 -8.96 -7.11
N ARG A 277 16.60 -8.81 -7.62
CA ARG A 277 17.28 -9.85 -8.39
C ARG A 277 17.53 -11.12 -7.56
N PHE A 278 17.92 -10.96 -6.30
CA PHE A 278 18.10 -12.09 -5.39
C PHE A 278 16.78 -12.86 -5.18
N VAL A 279 15.69 -12.16 -4.88
CA VAL A 279 14.35 -12.76 -4.71
C VAL A 279 13.92 -13.48 -6.00
N HIS A 280 14.13 -12.85 -7.16
CA HIS A 280 13.83 -13.46 -8.46
C HIS A 280 14.59 -14.76 -8.67
N GLU A 281 15.90 -14.79 -8.39
CA GLU A 281 16.73 -15.99 -8.50
C GLU A 281 16.31 -17.09 -7.52
N CYS A 282 15.92 -16.74 -6.29
CA CYS A 282 15.35 -17.69 -5.33
C CYS A 282 14.06 -18.32 -5.88
N LEU A 283 13.12 -17.52 -6.37
CA LEU A 283 11.83 -18.00 -6.91
C LEU A 283 12.02 -18.87 -8.16
N ARG A 284 13.01 -18.53 -8.99
CA ARG A 284 13.40 -19.34 -10.16
C ARG A 284 13.95 -20.70 -9.75
N ARG A 285 14.84 -20.76 -8.76
CA ARG A 285 15.37 -22.04 -8.22
C ARG A 285 14.31 -22.89 -7.55
N GLU A 286 13.31 -22.26 -6.93
CA GLU A 286 12.14 -22.95 -6.36
C GLU A 286 11.14 -23.44 -7.42
N GLY A 287 11.32 -23.08 -8.71
CA GLY A 287 10.39 -23.41 -9.79
C GLY A 287 9.04 -22.68 -9.68
N ARG A 288 8.98 -21.61 -8.90
CA ARG A 288 7.77 -20.78 -8.70
C ARG A 288 7.63 -19.68 -9.74
N LEU A 289 8.75 -19.29 -10.35
CA LEU A 289 8.77 -18.37 -11.48
C LEU A 289 8.89 -19.19 -12.77
N GLN A 290 7.93 -19.05 -13.68
CA GLN A 290 8.08 -19.56 -15.05
C GLN A 290 8.80 -18.48 -15.86
N ASP A 291 9.85 -18.84 -16.58
CA ASP A 291 10.46 -17.91 -17.55
C ASP A 291 9.44 -17.66 -18.65
N ASP A 292 8.78 -16.50 -18.61
CA ASP A 292 7.79 -16.06 -19.61
C ASP A 292 8.37 -16.09 -21.05
N ASP A 293 9.69 -16.11 -21.18
CA ASP A 293 10.42 -16.21 -22.44
C ASP A 293 10.15 -17.55 -23.19
N VAL A 294 9.89 -18.64 -22.45
CA VAL A 294 9.58 -19.95 -23.06
C VAL A 294 8.15 -19.99 -23.61
N ALA A 295 7.24 -19.20 -23.04
CA ALA A 295 5.85 -19.13 -23.49
C ALA A 295 5.72 -18.38 -24.83
N GLN A 296 6.53 -17.35 -25.07
CA GLN A 296 6.49 -16.61 -26.33
C GLN A 296 7.17 -17.36 -27.49
N GLN A 297 8.20 -18.18 -27.21
CA GLN A 297 8.91 -18.91 -28.25
C GLN A 297 8.15 -20.13 -28.80
N LYS A 298 7.18 -20.66 -28.04
CA LYS A 298 6.36 -21.82 -28.46
C LYS A 298 5.17 -21.45 -29.37
N VAL A 299 4.81 -20.16 -29.46
CA VAL A 299 3.70 -19.67 -30.31
C VAL A 299 4.18 -19.26 -31.71
N ALA A 300 5.50 -19.10 -31.90
CA ALA A 300 6.08 -18.69 -33.18
C ALA A 300 6.49 -19.87 -34.10
N THR A 301 5.85 -21.04 -33.99
CA THR A 301 5.91 -22.04 -35.08
C THR A 301 4.67 -21.82 -35.96
N PRO A 302 4.77 -21.05 -37.06
CA PRO A 302 3.65 -20.91 -37.98
C PRO A 302 3.28 -22.30 -38.52
N PRO A 303 1.98 -22.65 -38.58
CA PRO A 303 1.55 -23.86 -39.28
C PRO A 303 2.01 -23.74 -40.73
N SER A 304 2.78 -24.72 -41.19
CA SER A 304 3.26 -24.84 -42.56
C SER A 304 2.07 -24.79 -43.52
N GLU A 305 1.85 -23.65 -44.17
CA GLU A 305 0.85 -23.53 -45.23
C GLU A 305 1.40 -24.13 -46.54
N PRO A 306 0.53 -24.83 -47.30
CA PRO A 306 0.91 -25.51 -48.53
C PRO A 306 1.06 -24.54 -49.71
N GLU A 307 2.07 -24.80 -50.54
CA GLU A 307 2.33 -24.18 -51.84
C GLU A 307 1.04 -23.97 -52.65
N ARG A 308 0.68 -22.72 -52.95
CA ARG A 308 -0.06 -22.39 -54.18
C ARG A 308 0.42 -21.10 -54.83
N SER A 309 0.70 -21.30 -56.10
CA SER A 309 1.23 -20.41 -57.13
C SER A 309 0.48 -19.10 -57.33
N ALA A 310 1.27 -18.07 -57.67
CA ALA A 310 1.11 -17.12 -58.76
C ALA A 310 -0.29 -16.56 -59.06
N ALA A 311 -0.45 -15.24 -58.94
CA ALA A 311 -0.45 -14.31 -60.08
C ALA A 311 -1.19 -13.00 -59.77
N SER A 312 -0.72 -11.93 -60.42
CA SER A 312 -1.45 -10.73 -60.83
C SER A 312 -1.70 -9.62 -59.80
N GLU A 313 -0.82 -8.61 -59.90
CA GLU A 313 -1.15 -7.22 -60.24
C GLU A 313 -2.60 -6.76 -60.05
N SER A 314 -2.80 -5.67 -59.30
CA SER A 314 -3.11 -4.34 -59.88
C SER A 314 -3.79 -3.42 -58.85
N ARG A 315 -3.48 -2.12 -59.00
CA ARG A 315 -4.41 -0.97 -58.91
C ARG A 315 -4.54 -0.24 -57.57
N THR A 316 -3.84 0.88 -57.53
CA THR A 316 -4.25 2.22 -57.07
C THR A 316 -5.75 2.44 -56.88
N GLN A 317 -6.13 3.07 -55.76
CA GLN A 317 -6.91 4.31 -55.80
C GLN A 317 -6.86 5.08 -54.48
N GLU A 318 -6.40 6.33 -54.60
CA GLU A 318 -6.68 7.46 -53.72
C GLU A 318 -8.19 7.60 -53.48
N THR A 319 -8.59 7.96 -52.27
CA THR A 319 -9.81 8.74 -52.09
C THR A 319 -9.63 9.72 -50.94
N GLU A 320 -9.68 10.97 -51.38
CA GLU A 320 -9.60 12.26 -50.74
C GLU A 320 -11.00 12.66 -50.18
N ILE A 321 -11.04 13.71 -49.35
CA ILE A 321 -12.20 14.62 -49.12
C ILE A 321 -13.28 14.19 -48.08
N ASN A 322 -13.40 14.88 -46.93
CA ASN A 322 -14.27 16.07 -46.69
C ASN A 322 -14.38 16.46 -45.18
N PRO A 323 -14.95 17.62 -44.80
CA PRO A 323 -14.41 18.49 -43.75
C PRO A 323 -15.39 18.69 -42.57
N GLU A 324 -14.94 19.48 -41.60
CA GLU A 324 -15.73 20.02 -40.48
C GLU A 324 -17.01 20.76 -40.89
N PRO A 325 -17.97 20.89 -39.97
CA PRO A 325 -18.81 22.07 -39.90
C PRO A 325 -18.60 22.85 -38.59
N ASP A 326 -18.20 24.10 -38.78
CA ASP A 326 -18.41 25.25 -37.90
C ASP A 326 -19.83 25.30 -37.30
N HIS A 327 -19.91 25.48 -35.99
CA HIS A 327 -21.10 26.07 -35.35
C HIS A 327 -20.68 27.10 -34.31
N ASN A 328 -20.47 28.32 -34.81
CA ASN A 328 -20.69 29.58 -34.12
C ASN A 328 -22.16 29.69 -33.69
N LEU A 329 -22.43 30.10 -32.44
CA LEU A 329 -23.61 30.88 -32.03
C LEU A 329 -23.42 31.34 -30.57
N GLU A 330 -22.93 32.57 -30.40
CA GLU A 330 -23.21 33.39 -29.20
C GLU A 330 -24.68 33.83 -29.22
N PRO A 331 -25.26 34.15 -28.05
CA PRO A 331 -25.74 35.52 -27.94
C PRO A 331 -25.46 36.18 -26.58
N ASN A 332 -25.11 37.46 -26.70
CA ASN A 332 -25.13 38.49 -25.65
C ASN A 332 -26.45 38.53 -24.88
N GLY A 333 -26.35 38.78 -23.58
CA GLY A 333 -27.48 39.11 -22.71
C GLY A 333 -27.02 40.01 -21.57
N ASP A 334 -26.85 41.30 -21.89
CA ASP A 334 -26.88 42.39 -20.91
C ASP A 334 -28.29 42.49 -20.31
N LEU A 335 -28.38 42.53 -18.98
CA LEU A 335 -29.55 43.01 -18.24
C LEU A 335 -29.07 43.85 -17.05
N ASP A 336 -29.81 44.95 -16.86
CA ASP A 336 -29.60 46.16 -16.05
C ASP A 336 -29.11 46.04 -14.60
#